data_AF-Q5D721-F1
#
_entry.id   AF-Q5D721-F1
#
_cell.length_a   1.000
_cell.length_b   1.000
_cell.length_c   1.000
_cell.angle_alpha   90.00
_cell.angle_beta   90.00
_cell.angle_gamma   90.00
#
_symmetry.space_group_name_H-M   'P 1'
#
loop_
_entity.id
_entity.type
_entity.pdbx_description
1 polymer ?
#
loop_
_entity_poly.entity_id
_entity_poly.type
_entity_poly.pdbx_seq_one_letter_code
_entity_poly.pdbx_strand_id
1 'polypeptide(L)'
;DEFCSTSSMLKTLERYQKCNYGSIEASVPSRETQNSYQEYLKLKSKVEALQHSQRNLLGEDLGPLNSKELEHLEQQLEVSLKHVRSTKTQFMLDQLSDLKGKEQILQDANMALVRKLEGAAGSANHQQLSWENGGQHLQYGRHSGPQKDGFYHPLECDSTLQIGYNPTAQEQITVAAPAHNVNGFIPSWLV
;
A
#
# COMPACT_ATOMS: atom_id res chain seq x y z
N ASP A 1 1.12 -3.17 -77.05
CA ASP A 1 1.76 -2.00 -76.40
C ASP A 1 0.80 -0.92 -75.91
N GLU A 2 -0.41 -1.25 -75.42
CA GLU A 2 -1.36 -0.22 -74.94
C GLU A 2 -1.08 0.28 -73.51
N PHE A 3 -0.32 -0.46 -72.71
CA PHE A 3 -0.06 -0.11 -71.30
C PHE A 3 1.12 0.86 -71.12
N CYS A 4 2.02 1.00 -72.11
CA CYS A 4 3.20 1.87 -72.06
C CYS A 4 3.10 3.12 -72.93
N SER A 5 1.93 3.43 -73.49
CA SER A 5 1.72 4.68 -74.23
C SER A 5 1.88 5.88 -73.30
N THR A 6 2.58 6.92 -73.77
CA THR A 6 2.76 8.21 -73.04
C THR A 6 1.44 8.76 -72.50
N SER A 7 0.33 8.59 -73.21
CA SER A 7 -1.01 8.95 -72.74
C SER A 7 -1.47 8.15 -71.49
N SER A 8 -1.20 6.84 -71.43
CA SER A 8 -1.52 6.00 -70.26
C SER A 8 -0.67 6.37 -69.05
N MET A 9 0.62 6.62 -69.29
CA MET A 9 1.55 7.09 -68.25
C MET A 9 1.12 8.46 -67.71
N LEU A 10 0.79 9.43 -68.59
CA LEU A 10 0.31 10.74 -68.19
C LEU A 10 -1.00 10.68 -67.39
N LYS A 11 -1.97 9.85 -67.81
CA LYS A 11 -3.22 9.63 -67.05
C LYS A 11 -2.97 8.97 -65.69
N THR A 12 -1.96 8.11 -65.59
CA THR A 12 -1.57 7.48 -64.33
C THR A 12 -0.88 8.49 -63.42
N LEU A 13 0.04 9.29 -63.96
CA LEU A 13 0.69 10.39 -63.24
C LEU A 13 -0.32 11.46 -62.79
N GLU A 14 -1.29 11.83 -63.63
CA GLU A 14 -2.36 12.78 -63.28
C GLU A 14 -3.25 12.23 -62.16
N ARG A 15 -3.57 10.93 -62.18
CA ARG A 15 -4.29 10.27 -61.07
C ARG A 15 -3.46 10.25 -59.79
N TYR A 16 -2.18 9.91 -59.87
CA TYR A 16 -1.27 9.99 -58.72
C TYR A 16 -1.16 11.43 -58.19
N GLN A 17 -1.11 12.43 -59.07
CA GLN A 17 -1.08 13.84 -58.69
C GLN A 17 -2.40 14.28 -58.06
N LYS A 18 -3.56 13.86 -58.57
CA LYS A 18 -4.87 14.14 -57.95
C LYS A 18 -5.05 13.43 -56.61
N CYS A 19 -4.57 12.19 -56.46
CA CYS A 19 -4.67 11.46 -55.19
C CYS A 19 -3.66 11.97 -54.14
N ASN A 20 -2.44 12.32 -54.56
CA ASN A 20 -1.38 12.78 -53.66
C ASN A 20 -1.50 14.27 -53.36
N TYR A 21 -1.78 15.12 -54.37
CA TYR A 21 -1.85 16.58 -54.23
C TYR A 21 -3.27 17.16 -54.15
N GLY A 22 -4.29 16.48 -54.69
CA GLY A 22 -5.69 16.88 -54.42
C GLY A 22 -6.08 16.71 -52.95
N SER A 23 -5.37 15.82 -52.25
CA SER A 23 -5.43 15.71 -50.79
C SER A 23 -4.44 16.62 -50.05
N ILE A 24 -3.47 17.27 -50.75
CA ILE A 24 -2.56 18.25 -50.14
C ILE A 24 -3.22 19.63 -50.02
N GLU A 25 -4.15 20.00 -50.90
CA GLU A 25 -5.04 21.15 -50.59
C GLU A 25 -6.04 20.82 -49.46
N ALA A 26 -6.28 19.53 -49.20
CA ALA A 26 -6.91 19.03 -47.98
C ALA A 26 -5.89 18.63 -46.88
N SER A 27 -4.62 19.03 -47.00
CA SER A 27 -3.59 18.89 -45.95
C SER A 27 -3.67 20.04 -44.96
N VAL A 28 -4.88 20.45 -44.62
CA VAL A 28 -5.14 21.00 -43.29
C VAL A 28 -5.44 19.76 -42.46
N PRO A 29 -4.66 19.43 -41.40
CA PRO A 29 -5.11 18.39 -40.48
C PRO A 29 -6.56 18.71 -40.14
N SER A 30 -7.48 17.73 -40.32
CA SER A 30 -8.89 18.02 -40.09
C SER A 30 -9.01 18.72 -38.74
N ARG A 31 -9.87 19.73 -38.64
CA ARG A 31 -9.95 20.61 -37.47
C ARG A 31 -10.00 19.80 -36.18
N GLU A 32 -10.62 18.63 -36.23
CA GLU A 32 -10.66 17.61 -35.18
C GLU A 32 -9.27 17.06 -34.80
N THR A 33 -8.43 16.64 -35.77
CA THR A 33 -7.05 16.18 -35.54
C THR A 33 -6.16 17.28 -34.95
N GLN A 34 -6.29 18.52 -35.45
CA GLN A 34 -5.54 19.66 -34.92
C GLN A 34 -5.96 19.99 -33.49
N ASN A 35 -7.27 19.99 -33.20
CA ASN A 35 -7.81 20.18 -31.86
C ASN A 35 -7.35 19.07 -30.91
N SER A 36 -7.42 17.80 -31.35
CA SER A 36 -6.97 16.64 -30.56
C SER A 36 -5.50 16.75 -30.18
N TYR A 37 -4.64 17.14 -31.13
CA TYR A 37 -3.22 17.37 -30.85
C TYR A 37 -3.00 18.51 -29.86
N GLN A 38 -3.76 19.61 -29.97
CA GLN A 38 -3.67 20.70 -29.03
C GLN A 38 -4.10 20.29 -27.60
N GLU A 39 -5.18 19.52 -27.47
CA GLU A 39 -5.61 18.96 -26.19
C GLU A 39 -4.57 18.00 -25.61
N TYR A 40 -3.94 17.18 -26.45
CA TYR A 40 -2.82 16.35 -26.05
C TYR A 40 -1.66 17.18 -25.49
N LEU A 41 -1.26 18.26 -26.15
CA LEU A 41 -0.18 19.13 -25.65
C LEU A 41 -0.53 19.78 -24.31
N LYS A 42 -1.79 20.21 -24.13
CA LYS A 42 -2.28 20.72 -22.83
C LYS A 42 -2.20 19.64 -21.75
N LEU A 43 -2.62 18.42 -22.05
CA LEU A 43 -2.55 17.30 -21.12
C LEU A 43 -1.10 16.95 -20.77
N LYS A 44 -0.21 16.88 -21.78
CA LYS A 44 1.21 16.63 -21.59
C LYS A 44 1.84 17.65 -20.64
N SER A 45 1.58 18.94 -20.87
CA SER A 45 2.08 20.02 -19.99
C SER A 45 1.57 19.87 -18.56
N LYS A 46 0.30 19.48 -18.35
CA LYS A 46 -0.24 19.21 -17.01
C LYS A 46 0.46 18.03 -16.33
N VAL A 47 0.73 16.94 -17.07
CA VAL A 47 1.44 15.77 -16.54
C VAL A 47 2.86 16.16 -16.12
N GLU A 48 3.59 16.90 -16.96
CA GLU A 48 4.94 17.37 -16.65
C GLU A 48 4.97 18.27 -15.41
N ALA A 49 4.00 19.19 -15.28
CA ALA A 49 3.86 20.04 -14.11
C ALA A 49 3.56 19.24 -12.83
N LEU A 50 2.68 18.23 -12.91
CA LEU A 50 2.38 17.35 -11.78
C LEU A 50 3.59 16.51 -11.37
N GLN A 51 4.33 15.95 -12.33
CA GLN A 51 5.55 15.20 -12.07
C GLN A 51 6.64 16.07 -11.44
N HIS A 52 6.76 17.33 -11.87
CA HIS A 52 7.69 18.27 -11.24
C HIS A 52 7.27 18.59 -9.79
N SER A 53 5.98 18.86 -9.58
CA SER A 53 5.44 19.08 -8.23
C SER A 53 5.66 17.87 -7.31
N GLN A 54 5.47 16.64 -7.82
CA GLN A 54 5.75 15.42 -7.07
C GLN A 54 7.22 15.31 -6.65
N ARG A 55 8.17 15.56 -7.57
CA ARG A 55 9.60 15.58 -7.25
C ARG A 55 9.91 16.58 -6.14
N ASN A 56 9.36 17.79 -6.21
CA ASN A 56 9.53 18.78 -5.16
C ASN A 56 8.98 18.29 -3.81
N LEU A 57 7.79 17.68 -3.79
CA LEU A 57 7.21 17.08 -2.57
C LEU A 57 8.05 15.94 -1.99
N LEU A 58 8.84 15.26 -2.83
CA LEU A 58 9.80 14.23 -2.41
C LEU A 58 11.17 14.81 -1.99
N GLY A 59 11.34 16.14 -2.07
CA GLY A 59 12.59 16.82 -1.76
C GLY A 59 13.61 16.80 -2.91
N GLU A 60 13.19 16.44 -4.12
CA GLU A 60 14.01 16.39 -5.33
C GLU A 60 13.86 17.68 -6.14
N ASP A 61 14.87 18.00 -6.96
CA ASP A 61 14.85 19.13 -7.91
C ASP A 61 14.43 20.49 -7.33
N LEU A 62 14.86 20.76 -6.10
CA LEU A 62 14.49 21.98 -5.37
C LEU A 62 15.21 23.25 -5.82
N GLY A 63 16.30 23.13 -6.58
CA GLY A 63 17.14 24.25 -7.01
C GLY A 63 16.42 25.40 -7.72
N PRO A 64 15.38 25.16 -8.55
CA PRO A 64 14.61 26.23 -9.18
C PRO A 64 13.66 27.00 -8.25
N LEU A 65 13.36 26.50 -7.04
CA LEU A 65 12.44 27.16 -6.11
C LEU A 65 13.15 28.30 -5.36
N ASN A 66 12.45 29.42 -5.19
CA ASN A 66 12.92 30.50 -4.33
C ASN A 66 12.55 30.27 -2.85
N SER A 67 13.04 31.13 -1.95
CA SER A 67 12.85 30.96 -0.50
C SER A 67 11.38 30.91 -0.08
N LYS A 68 10.50 31.71 -0.69
CA LYS A 68 9.06 31.72 -0.37
C LYS A 68 8.38 30.43 -0.82
N GLU A 69 8.78 29.92 -1.99
CA GLU A 69 8.23 28.67 -2.52
C GLU A 69 8.68 27.47 -1.70
N LEU A 70 9.93 27.46 -1.23
CA LEU A 70 10.44 26.44 -0.31
C LEU A 70 9.73 26.49 1.05
N GLU A 71 9.53 27.67 1.62
CA GLU A 71 8.78 27.83 2.88
C GLU A 71 7.33 27.33 2.72
N HIS A 72 6.69 27.64 1.60
CA HIS A 72 5.34 27.13 1.31
C HIS A 72 5.31 25.61 1.19
N LEU A 73 6.28 25.02 0.49
CA LEU A 73 6.43 23.57 0.34
C LEU A 73 6.64 22.88 1.70
N GLU A 74 7.50 23.46 2.54
CA GLU A 74 7.75 22.96 3.91
C GLU A 74 6.46 22.98 4.75
N GLN A 75 5.75 24.10 4.77
CA GLN A 75 4.48 24.21 5.49
C GLN A 75 3.44 23.21 4.98
N GLN A 76 3.35 23.02 3.66
CA GLN A 76 2.44 22.04 3.06
C GLN A 76 2.76 20.60 3.52
N LEU A 77 4.06 20.23 3.53
CA LEU A 77 4.51 18.93 3.99
C LEU A 77 4.28 18.74 5.49
N GLU A 78 4.54 19.75 6.31
CA GLU A 78 4.33 19.72 7.75
C GLU A 78 2.86 19.46 8.10
N VAL A 79 1.95 20.23 7.49
CA VAL A 79 0.50 20.10 7.72
C VAL A 79 0.00 18.72 7.29
N SER A 80 0.42 18.25 6.11
CA SER A 80 0.04 16.94 5.60
C SER A 80 0.56 15.81 6.49
N LEU A 81 1.83 15.89 6.90
CA LEU A 81 2.45 14.89 7.78
C LEU A 81 1.76 14.85 9.15
N LYS A 82 1.44 16.01 9.72
CA LYS A 82 0.66 16.11 10.97
C LYS A 82 -0.71 15.44 10.80
N HIS A 83 -1.40 15.70 9.70
CA HIS A 83 -2.70 15.08 9.40
C HIS A 83 -2.57 13.54 9.29
N VAL A 84 -1.64 13.03 8.50
CA VAL A 84 -1.40 11.59 8.34
C VAL A 84 -1.10 10.92 9.69
N ARG A 85 -0.23 11.51 10.50
CA ARG A 85 0.10 11.00 11.84
C ARG A 85 -1.11 11.00 12.77
N SER A 86 -1.90 12.08 12.77
CA SER A 86 -3.12 12.17 13.57
C SER A 86 -4.12 11.09 13.17
N THR A 87 -4.40 10.94 11.88
CA THR A 87 -5.34 9.93 11.36
C THR A 87 -4.88 8.52 11.69
N LYS A 88 -3.58 8.22 11.51
CA LYS A 88 -3.01 6.91 11.85
C LYS A 88 -3.10 6.62 13.35
N THR A 89 -2.82 7.61 14.18
CA THR A 89 -2.90 7.48 15.64
C THR A 89 -4.33 7.25 16.08
N GLN A 90 -5.27 8.04 15.58
CA GLN A 90 -6.69 7.87 15.90
C GLN A 90 -7.18 6.48 15.51
N PHE A 91 -6.86 6.02 14.30
CA PHE A 91 -7.20 4.67 13.85
C PHE A 91 -6.68 3.58 14.79
N MET A 92 -5.42 3.69 15.25
CA MET A 92 -4.86 2.72 16.21
C MET A 92 -5.57 2.77 17.57
N LEU A 93 -5.92 3.96 18.05
CA LEU A 93 -6.66 4.13 19.31
C LEU A 93 -8.06 3.51 19.22
N ASP A 94 -8.75 3.69 18.09
CA ASP A 94 -10.05 3.10 17.84
C ASP A 94 -9.95 1.57 17.84
N GLN A 95 -8.97 1.00 17.12
CA GLN A 95 -8.71 -0.45 17.13
C GLN A 95 -8.40 -0.98 18.54
N LEU A 96 -7.59 -0.25 19.32
CA LEU A 96 -7.27 -0.63 20.68
C LEU A 96 -8.51 -0.64 21.57
N SER A 97 -9.37 0.38 21.44
CA SER A 97 -10.63 0.48 22.17
C SER A 97 -11.57 -0.69 21.84
N ASP A 98 -11.72 -1.00 20.56
CA ASP A 98 -12.54 -2.12 20.08
C ASP A 98 -12.05 -3.46 20.64
N LEU A 99 -10.73 -3.69 20.62
CA LEU A 99 -10.13 -4.91 21.15
C LEU A 99 -10.32 -5.03 22.66
N LYS A 100 -10.12 -3.94 23.41
CA LYS A 100 -10.39 -3.92 24.86
C LYS A 100 -11.85 -4.20 25.18
N GLY A 101 -12.78 -3.66 24.39
CA GLY A 101 -14.21 -3.97 24.53
C GLY A 101 -14.51 -5.46 24.33
N LYS A 102 -13.92 -6.07 23.29
CA LYS A 102 -14.06 -7.51 23.03
C LYS A 102 -13.43 -8.37 24.12
N GLU A 103 -12.26 -7.98 24.61
CA GLU A 103 -11.60 -8.63 25.73
C GLU A 103 -12.51 -8.66 26.96
N GLN A 104 -13.08 -7.52 27.34
CA GLN A 104 -13.99 -7.44 28.50
C GLN A 104 -15.21 -8.36 28.34
N ILE A 105 -15.86 -8.34 27.17
CA ILE A 105 -17.02 -9.20 26.89
C ILE A 105 -16.65 -10.68 27.04
N LEU A 106 -15.49 -11.09 26.52
CA LEU A 106 -15.00 -12.46 26.61
C LEU A 106 -14.63 -12.84 28.04
N GLN A 107 -14.02 -11.94 28.81
CA GLN A 107 -13.71 -12.15 30.22
C GLN A 107 -15.00 -12.33 31.05
N ASP A 108 -16.01 -11.49 30.84
CA ASP A 108 -17.30 -11.58 31.53
C ASP A 108 -18.02 -12.90 31.20
N ALA A 109 -18.02 -13.29 29.92
CA ALA A 109 -18.59 -14.55 29.48
C ALA A 109 -17.84 -15.76 30.09
N ASN A 110 -16.51 -15.72 30.12
CA ASN A 110 -15.69 -16.77 30.72
C ASN A 110 -15.97 -16.89 32.23
N MET A 111 -16.00 -15.78 32.96
CA MET A 111 -16.38 -15.76 34.39
C MET A 111 -17.78 -16.32 34.64
N ALA A 112 -18.75 -16.06 33.73
CA ALA A 112 -20.08 -16.64 33.83
C ALA A 112 -20.06 -18.16 33.61
N LEU A 113 -19.25 -18.65 32.67
CA LEU A 113 -19.09 -20.09 32.41
C LEU A 113 -18.41 -20.81 33.57
N VAL A 114 -17.33 -20.24 34.12
CA VAL A 114 -16.63 -20.79 35.30
C VAL A 114 -17.60 -20.96 36.47
N ARG A 115 -18.38 -19.92 36.80
CA ARG A 115 -19.40 -19.99 37.85
C ARG A 115 -20.46 -21.07 37.59
N LYS A 116 -20.89 -21.24 36.33
CA LYS A 116 -21.83 -22.31 35.95
C LYS A 116 -21.23 -23.70 36.11
N LEU A 117 -19.95 -23.89 35.78
CA LEU A 117 -19.25 -25.16 35.95
C LEU A 117 -19.07 -25.50 37.43
N GLU A 118 -18.70 -24.53 38.27
CA GLU A 118 -18.59 -24.71 39.72
C GLU A 118 -19.96 -25.04 40.34
N GLY A 119 -21.02 -24.33 39.94
CA GLY A 119 -22.39 -24.62 40.37
C GLY A 119 -22.90 -25.99 39.87
N ALA A 120 -22.52 -26.40 38.66
CA ALA A 120 -22.85 -27.71 38.11
C ALA A 120 -22.05 -28.84 38.77
N ALA A 121 -20.80 -28.61 39.18
CA ALA A 121 -19.98 -29.59 39.91
C ALA A 121 -20.59 -29.94 41.28
N GLY A 122 -21.26 -28.98 41.93
CA GLY A 122 -22.05 -29.22 43.15
C GLY A 122 -23.23 -30.19 42.93
N SER A 123 -23.87 -30.16 41.76
CA SER A 123 -24.96 -31.09 41.38
C SER A 123 -24.47 -32.38 40.71
N ALA A 124 -23.33 -32.31 40.01
CA ALA A 124 -22.69 -33.46 39.38
C ALA A 124 -22.11 -34.42 40.42
N ASN A 125 -21.66 -33.94 41.58
CA ASN A 125 -21.28 -34.84 42.69
C ASN A 125 -22.43 -35.72 43.20
N HIS A 126 -23.70 -35.30 43.06
CA HIS A 126 -24.84 -36.15 43.37
C HIS A 126 -25.13 -37.18 42.26
N GLN A 127 -24.90 -36.82 40.99
CA GLN A 127 -25.06 -37.75 39.86
C GLN A 127 -23.86 -38.69 39.66
N GLN A 128 -22.63 -38.27 39.95
CA GLN A 128 -21.42 -39.07 39.77
C GLN A 128 -21.34 -40.23 40.78
N LEU A 129 -21.83 -40.04 42.02
CA LEU A 129 -22.03 -41.13 42.98
C LEU A 129 -23.02 -42.20 42.48
N SER A 130 -23.87 -41.89 41.50
CA SER A 130 -24.79 -42.85 40.90
C SER A 130 -24.18 -43.66 39.74
N TRP A 131 -23.07 -43.22 39.13
CA TRP A 131 -22.41 -43.91 38.01
C TRP A 131 -21.18 -44.73 38.42
N GLU A 132 -20.63 -44.51 39.62
CA GLU A 132 -19.42 -45.22 40.09
C GLU A 132 -19.67 -46.65 40.65
N ASN A 133 -20.92 -47.11 40.76
CA ASN A 133 -21.22 -48.47 41.27
C ASN A 133 -21.31 -49.57 40.18
N GLY A 134 -20.83 -49.30 38.96
CA GLY A 134 -20.99 -50.26 37.86
C GLY A 134 -19.94 -50.12 36.76
N GLY A 135 -18.67 -50.46 37.04
CA GLY A 135 -17.71 -50.65 35.96
C GLY A 135 -16.26 -50.55 36.39
N GLN A 136 -15.56 -51.68 36.29
CA GLN A 136 -14.16 -51.84 36.63
C GLN A 136 -13.25 -51.03 35.69
N HIS A 137 -12.31 -50.30 36.30
CA HIS A 137 -10.91 -50.19 35.90
C HIS A 137 -10.58 -49.86 34.42
N LEU A 138 -10.21 -48.62 34.14
CA LEU A 138 -9.18 -48.31 33.14
C LEU A 138 -8.25 -47.20 33.66
N GLN A 139 -7.02 -47.60 33.97
CA GLN A 139 -5.95 -46.78 34.49
C GLN A 139 -5.11 -46.23 33.32
N TYR A 140 -5.02 -44.91 33.19
CA TYR A 140 -3.92 -44.26 32.49
C TYR A 140 -3.37 -43.15 33.39
N GLY A 141 -2.06 -43.22 33.66
CA GLY A 141 -1.31 -42.21 34.42
C GLY A 141 -1.42 -40.81 33.79
N ARG A 142 -1.19 -39.73 34.52
CA ARG A 142 0.08 -39.40 35.17
C ARG A 142 -0.10 -38.21 36.13
N HIS A 143 0.58 -38.33 37.28
CA HIS A 143 1.32 -37.33 38.05
C HIS A 143 0.66 -36.01 38.50
N SER A 144 0.66 -35.91 39.83
CA SER A 144 0.53 -34.77 40.73
C SER A 144 1.58 -33.66 40.55
N GLY A 145 1.20 -32.42 40.89
CA GLY A 145 2.13 -31.38 41.37
C GLY A 145 1.75 -29.94 40.99
N PRO A 146 1.78 -28.96 41.94
CA PRO A 146 1.46 -27.56 41.66
C PRO A 146 2.70 -26.82 41.13
N GLN A 147 2.64 -26.30 39.91
CA GLN A 147 3.63 -25.33 39.42
C GLN A 147 2.98 -23.96 39.25
N LYS A 148 3.28 -23.08 40.22
CA LYS A 148 3.55 -21.68 39.92
C LYS A 148 4.69 -21.68 38.91
N ASP A 149 4.50 -21.09 37.75
CA ASP A 149 5.52 -20.29 37.06
C ASP A 149 4.89 -19.55 35.89
N GLY A 150 5.25 -18.28 35.79
CA GLY A 150 4.63 -17.29 34.92
C GLY A 150 4.78 -17.62 33.44
N PHE A 151 3.66 -17.64 32.74
CA PHE A 151 3.62 -17.55 31.29
C PHE A 151 3.30 -16.11 30.88
N TYR A 152 4.17 -15.18 31.28
CA TYR A 152 4.24 -13.85 30.69
C TYR A 152 5.68 -13.63 30.25
N HIS A 153 5.91 -13.64 28.95
CA HIS A 153 7.10 -12.98 28.39
C HIS A 153 6.72 -11.51 28.18
N PRO A 154 7.32 -10.55 28.91
CA PRO A 154 7.28 -9.16 28.49
C PRO A 154 7.96 -9.08 27.12
N LEU A 155 7.24 -8.59 26.11
CA LEU A 155 7.89 -8.16 24.89
C LEU A 155 8.78 -6.98 25.27
N GLU A 156 10.10 -7.18 25.23
CA GLU A 156 11.06 -6.09 25.29
C GLU A 156 10.80 -5.20 24.06
N CYS A 157 10.19 -4.04 24.29
CA CYS A 157 10.16 -2.98 23.31
C CYS A 157 11.60 -2.53 23.10
N ASP A 158 12.27 -3.04 22.07
CA ASP A 158 13.45 -2.38 21.51
C ASP A 158 13.00 -1.07 20.85
N SER A 159 12.77 -0.06 21.69
CA SER A 159 12.76 1.34 21.27
C SER A 159 14.20 1.78 21.05
N THR A 160 14.77 1.34 19.93
CA THR A 160 15.99 1.92 19.37
C THR A 160 15.66 2.60 18.04
N LEU A 161 14.73 3.56 18.07
CA LEU A 161 14.72 4.62 17.08
C LEU A 161 15.83 5.61 17.46
N GLN A 162 17.06 5.33 17.03
CA GLN A 162 18.14 6.31 17.04
C GLN A 162 17.84 7.37 15.96
N ILE A 163 16.98 8.32 16.30
CA ILE A 163 16.94 9.62 15.62
C ILE A 163 18.07 10.42 16.26
N GLY A 164 19.25 10.38 15.64
CA GLY A 164 20.43 11.05 16.18
C GLY A 164 21.62 10.93 15.24
N TYR A 165 21.85 12.01 14.50
CA TYR A 165 23.06 12.32 13.73
C TYR A 165 24.35 11.91 14.47
N ASN A 166 25.35 11.38 13.76
CA ASN A 166 26.72 11.73 14.11
C ASN A 166 27.67 11.76 12.89
N PRO A 167 28.62 12.71 12.85
CA PRO A 167 29.40 13.10 11.67
C PRO A 167 30.73 12.33 11.57
N THR A 168 31.31 12.32 10.36
CA THR A 168 32.74 12.06 10.02
C THR A 168 33.29 10.68 10.46
N ALA A 169 33.98 9.87 9.65
CA ALA A 169 34.51 9.94 8.30
C ALA A 169 34.92 8.49 7.94
N GLN A 170 34.91 8.11 6.67
CA GLN A 170 36.08 7.55 5.95
C GLN A 170 35.67 6.95 4.61
N GLU A 171 36.35 7.44 3.58
CA GLU A 171 36.34 7.00 2.19
C GLU A 171 36.74 5.52 2.07
N GLN A 172 36.00 4.75 1.26
CA GLN A 172 36.66 3.83 0.32
C GLN A 172 35.72 3.42 -0.81
N ILE A 173 36.17 3.75 -2.02
CA ILE A 173 35.62 3.39 -3.32
C ILE A 173 35.72 1.87 -3.50
N THR A 174 34.63 1.17 -3.80
CA THR A 174 34.68 -0.08 -4.58
C THR A 174 33.36 -0.32 -5.30
N VAL A 175 33.47 -0.50 -6.62
CA VAL A 175 32.42 -0.80 -7.60
C VAL A 175 32.06 -2.29 -7.55
N ALA A 176 30.77 -2.62 -7.48
CA ALA A 176 30.24 -3.91 -7.96
C ALA A 176 28.75 -3.80 -8.34
N ALA A 177 28.40 -4.48 -9.43
CA ALA A 177 27.19 -4.41 -10.27
C ALA A 177 25.90 -5.00 -9.62
N PRO A 178 24.71 -4.82 -10.26
CA PRO A 178 23.42 -4.92 -9.59
C PRO A 178 22.82 -6.34 -9.64
N ALA A 179 22.39 -6.84 -8.49
CA ALA A 179 21.51 -8.01 -8.41
C ALA A 179 20.05 -7.58 -8.59
N HIS A 180 19.40 -8.15 -9.59
CA HIS A 180 17.98 -8.04 -9.84
C HIS A 180 17.19 -8.52 -8.61
N ASN A 181 16.26 -7.71 -8.12
CA ASN A 181 15.19 -8.18 -7.25
C ASN A 181 13.85 -7.74 -7.84
N VAL A 182 13.23 -8.66 -8.57
CA VAL A 182 11.89 -8.55 -9.12
C VAL A 182 10.94 -9.04 -8.04
N ASN A 183 10.43 -8.13 -7.22
CA ASN A 183 9.26 -8.40 -6.39
C ASN A 183 8.33 -7.20 -6.48
N GLY A 184 7.45 -7.25 -7.48
CA GLY A 184 6.38 -6.29 -7.68
C GLY A 184 5.31 -6.44 -6.60
N PHE A 185 5.45 -5.71 -5.51
CA PHE A 185 4.32 -5.35 -4.67
C PHE A 185 3.61 -4.17 -5.32
N ILE A 186 2.47 -4.44 -5.97
CA ILE A 186 1.56 -3.39 -6.42
C ILE A 186 0.87 -2.84 -5.16
N PRO A 187 1.01 -1.54 -4.85
CA PRO A 187 0.40 -0.98 -3.64
C PRO A 187 -1.13 -0.91 -3.78
N SER A 188 -1.85 -1.18 -2.69
CA SER A 188 -3.31 -1.33 -2.65
C SER A 188 -4.15 -0.10 -3.02
N TRP A 189 -3.55 1.05 -3.35
CA TRP A 189 -4.28 2.20 -3.90
C TRP A 189 -4.56 2.05 -5.40
N LEU A 190 -4.04 1.00 -6.04
CA LEU A 190 -4.21 0.69 -7.45
C LEU A 190 -5.27 -0.41 -7.72
N VAL A 191 -6.16 -0.69 -6.75
CA VAL A 191 -7.31 -1.62 -6.89
C VAL A 191 -8.61 -0.89 -6.63
#